data_AF-A0A381JAR4-F1
#
_entry.id   AF-A0A381JAR4-F1
#
_cell.length_a   1.000
_cell.length_b   1.000
_cell.length_c   1.000
_cell.angle_alpha   90.00
_cell.angle_beta   90.00
_cell.angle_gamma   90.00
#
_symmetry.space_group_name_H-M   'P 1'
#
loop_
_entity.id
_entity.type
_entity.pdbx_description
1 polymer ?
#
loop_
_entity_poly.entity_id
_entity_poly.type
_entity_poly.pdbx_seq_one_letter_code
_entity_poly.pdbx_strand_id
1 'polypeptide(L)'
;MMNFLVSSVANLIIILISFFIFKVIISGPTRHRLYEKFMSSFAKFIVYIFLASTIITSLTALVLYKTRYIAYINVVAPALVSPIIGFVASTVPTRGAGDEKQV
;
A
#
# COMPACT_ATOMS: atom_id res chain seq x y z
N MET A 1 24.82 5.92 2.39
CA MET A 1 23.72 5.39 3.24
C MET A 1 22.68 6.45 3.60
N MET A 2 23.06 7.73 3.80
CA MET A 2 22.11 8.81 4.12
C MET A 2 20.90 8.89 3.17
N ASN A 3 21.12 8.82 1.85
CA ASN A 3 20.04 8.91 0.85
C ASN A 3 19.04 7.75 0.93
N PHE A 4 19.50 6.56 1.31
CA PHE A 4 18.63 5.39 1.53
C PHE A 4 17.75 5.58 2.76
N LEU A 5 18.32 6.08 3.87
CA LEU A 5 17.57 6.39 5.09
C LEU A 5 16.51 7.45 4.85
N VAL A 6 16.87 8.55 4.19
CA VAL A 6 15.93 9.62 3.84
C VAL A 6 14.79 9.10 2.96
N SER A 7 15.11 8.32 1.92
CA SER A 7 14.09 7.71 1.05
C SER A 7 13.19 6.74 1.81
N SER A 8 13.74 5.95 2.73
CA SER A 8 12.98 5.00 3.55
C SER A 8 12.02 5.73 4.50
N VAL A 9 12.47 6.81 5.16
CA VAL A 9 11.63 7.65 6.02
C VAL A 9 10.52 8.32 5.19
N ALA A 10 10.85 8.83 4.00
CA ALA A 10 9.85 9.41 3.11
C ALA A 10 8.77 8.39 2.71
N ASN A 11 9.16 7.15 2.36
CA ASN A 11 8.20 6.08 2.07
C ASN A 11 7.32 5.77 3.28
N LEU A 12 7.89 5.69 4.48
CA LEU A 12 7.12 5.48 5.71
C LEU A 12 6.09 6.59 5.93
N ILE A 13 6.45 7.85 5.70
CA ILE A 13 5.52 8.98 5.75
C ILE A 13 4.39 8.81 4.73
N ILE A 14 4.69 8.43 3.48
CA ILE A 14 3.68 8.20 2.44
C ILE A 14 2.73 7.06 2.83
N ILE A 15 3.26 5.96 3.41
CA ILE A 15 2.46 4.84 3.90
C ILE A 15 1.50 5.33 4.99
N LEU A 16 1.98 6.09 5.98
CA LEU A 16 1.16 6.61 7.07
C LEU A 16 0.07 7.57 6.58
N ILE A 17 0.44 8.52 5.71
CA ILE A 17 -0.53 9.44 5.10
C ILE A 17 -1.60 8.66 4.35
N SER A 18 -1.19 7.70 3.52
CA SER A 18 -2.12 6.85 2.77
C SER A 18 -3.03 6.05 3.70
N PHE A 19 -2.48 5.46 4.77
CA PHE A 19 -3.25 4.75 5.78
C PHE A 19 -4.37 5.61 6.38
N PHE A 20 -4.05 6.84 6.81
CA PHE A 20 -5.06 7.74 7.38
C PHE A 20 -6.09 8.18 6.35
N ILE A 21 -5.66 8.47 5.11
CA ILE A 21 -6.56 8.81 4.00
C ILE A 21 -7.56 7.68 3.78
N PHE A 22 -7.11 6.44 3.60
CA PHE A 22 -8.01 5.31 3.37
C PHE A 22 -8.88 4.97 4.58
N LYS A 23 -8.36 5.17 5.80
CA LYS A 23 -9.15 4.99 7.02
C LYS A 23 -10.31 5.98 7.12
N VAL A 24 -10.14 7.22 6.63
CA VAL A 24 -11.18 8.26 6.62
C VAL A 24 -12.14 8.07 5.44
N ILE A 25 -11.63 7.71 4.27
CA ILE A 25 -12.44 7.55 3.05
C ILE A 25 -13.30 6.28 3.11
N ILE A 26 -12.78 5.18 3.64
CA ILE A 26 -13.44 3.88 3.62
C ILE A 26 -14.04 3.58 4.99
N SER A 27 -15.36 3.37 5.04
CA SER A 27 -16.07 3.06 6.29
C SER A 27 -15.57 1.75 6.93
N GLY A 28 -15.65 1.66 8.25
CA GLY A 28 -15.22 0.50 9.04
C GLY A 28 -15.78 -0.84 8.54
N PRO A 29 -17.11 -0.98 8.33
CA PRO A 29 -17.71 -2.21 7.82
C PRO A 29 -17.17 -2.60 6.42
N THR A 30 -16.93 -1.61 5.56
CA THR A 30 -16.40 -1.84 4.22
C THR A 30 -14.94 -2.30 4.26
N ARG A 31 -14.11 -1.69 5.13
CA ARG A 31 -12.73 -2.11 5.37
C ARG A 31 -12.65 -3.55 5.88
N HIS A 32 -13.54 -3.92 6.79
CA HIS A 32 -13.62 -5.29 7.31
C HIS A 32 -13.96 -6.30 6.20
N ARG A 33 -15.00 -6.03 5.40
CA ARG A 33 -15.36 -6.87 4.25
C ARG A 33 -14.24 -6.98 3.23
N LEU A 34 -13.51 -5.89 2.96
CA LEU A 34 -12.34 -5.90 2.07
C LEU A 34 -11.24 -6.81 2.62
N TYR A 35 -10.93 -6.68 3.92
CA TYR A 35 -9.93 -7.50 4.58
C TYR A 35 -10.29 -8.98 4.53
N GLU A 36 -11.53 -9.35 4.86
CA GLU A 36 -11.99 -10.75 4.78
C GLU A 36 -11.85 -11.29 3.36
N LYS A 37 -12.21 -10.50 2.35
CA LYS A 37 -12.08 -10.89 0.95
C LYS A 37 -10.62 -11.07 0.54
N PHE A 38 -9.73 -10.17 0.95
CA PHE A 38 -8.30 -10.28 0.68
C PHE A 38 -7.68 -11.48 1.39
N MET A 39 -7.98 -11.67 2.67
CA MET A 39 -7.41 -12.74 3.50
C MET A 39 -8.10 -14.09 3.32
N SER A 40 -9.22 -14.16 2.59
CA SER A 40 -9.88 -15.43 2.22
C SER A 40 -8.94 -16.42 1.53
N SER A 41 -7.94 -15.92 0.79
CA SER A 41 -6.85 -16.72 0.24
C SER A 41 -5.58 -15.90 0.25
N PHE A 42 -4.66 -16.28 1.14
CA PHE A 42 -3.35 -15.65 1.24
C PHE A 42 -2.56 -15.71 -0.08
N ALA A 43 -2.67 -16.81 -0.82
CA ALA A 43 -2.06 -16.93 -2.14
C ALA A 43 -2.59 -15.88 -3.14
N LYS A 44 -3.92 -15.70 -3.21
CA LYS A 44 -4.52 -14.68 -4.09
C LYS A 44 -4.11 -13.28 -3.65
N PHE A 45 -4.07 -13.01 -2.35
CA PHE A 45 -3.59 -11.75 -1.81
C PHE A 45 -2.16 -11.44 -2.26
N ILE A 46 -1.23 -12.39 -2.11
CA ILE A 46 0.16 -12.23 -2.58
C ILE A 46 0.19 -11.94 -4.08
N VAL A 47 -0.54 -12.72 -4.89
CA VAL A 47 -0.57 -12.54 -6.34
C VAL A 47 -1.08 -11.15 -6.73
N TYR A 48 -2.14 -10.65 -6.08
CA TYR A 48 -2.66 -9.32 -6.36
C TYR A 48 -1.67 -8.21 -6.00
N ILE A 49 -1.02 -8.30 -4.84
CA ILE A 49 -0.01 -7.32 -4.44
C ILE A 49 1.22 -7.37 -5.37
N PHE A 50 1.65 -8.57 -5.74
CA PHE A 50 2.76 -8.76 -6.67
C PHE A 50 2.44 -8.20 -8.05
N LEU A 51 1.26 -8.48 -8.58
CA LEU A 51 0.85 -7.98 -9.89
C LEU A 51 0.73 -6.45 -9.89
N ALA A 52 0.09 -5.88 -8.85
CA ALA A 52 -0.05 -4.44 -8.71
C ALA A 52 1.31 -3.73 -8.60
N SER A 53 2.22 -4.25 -7.77
CA SER A 53 3.56 -3.67 -7.60
C SER A 53 4.40 -3.81 -8.87
N THR A 54 4.31 -4.94 -9.57
CA THR A 54 4.99 -5.18 -10.85
C THR A 54 4.50 -4.22 -11.92
N ILE A 55 3.19 -4.02 -12.04
CA ILE A 55 2.60 -3.08 -13.01
C ILE A 55 3.07 -1.66 -12.71
N ILE A 56 2.97 -1.19 -11.46
CA ILE A 56 3.39 0.16 -11.09
C ILE A 56 4.89 0.36 -11.35
N THR A 57 5.71 -0.61 -10.96
CA THR A 57 7.16 -0.53 -11.15
C THR A 57 7.52 -0.52 -12.63
N SER A 58 6.88 -1.36 -13.44
CA SER A 58 7.12 -1.44 -14.89
C SER A 58 6.69 -0.15 -15.61
N LEU A 59 5.52 0.39 -15.26
CA LEU A 59 5.06 1.68 -15.79
C LEU A 59 5.98 2.83 -15.39
N THR A 60 6.42 2.85 -14.12
CA THR A 60 7.38 3.85 -13.63
C THR A 60 8.70 3.75 -14.37
N ALA A 61 9.22 2.53 -14.55
CA ALA A 61 10.45 2.29 -15.30
C ALA A 61 10.33 2.78 -16.74
N LEU A 62 9.20 2.51 -17.42
CA LEU A 62 8.94 2.99 -18.79
C LEU A 62 8.97 4.52 -18.86
N VAL A 63 8.28 5.21 -17.94
CA VAL A 63 8.22 6.68 -17.89
C VAL A 63 9.60 7.27 -17.61
N LEU A 64 10.32 6.74 -16.62
CA LEU A 64 11.66 7.24 -16.27
C LEU A 64 12.71 6.94 -17.34
N TYR A 65 12.58 5.83 -18.05
CA TYR A 65 13.42 5.50 -19.19
C TYR A 65 13.23 6.51 -20.32
N LYS A 66 11.97 6.81 -20.69
CA LYS A 66 11.66 7.80 -21.73
C LYS A 66 12.14 9.22 -21.38
N THR A 67 12.14 9.57 -20.09
CA THR A 67 12.53 10.90 -19.61
C THR A 67 14.00 11.00 -19.20
N ARG A 68 14.79 9.93 -19.38
CA ARG A 68 16.22 9.84 -18.99
C ARG A 68 16.50 10.00 -17.49
N TYR A 69 15.49 9.80 -16.64
CA TYR A 69 15.58 9.87 -15.17
C TYR A 69 15.65 8.49 -14.50
N ILE A 70 16.16 7.46 -15.21
CA ILE A 70 16.22 6.08 -14.69
C ILE A 70 17.01 5.96 -13.38
N ALA A 71 17.97 6.87 -13.14
CA ALA A 71 18.73 6.94 -11.88
C ALA A 71 17.83 7.10 -10.63
N TYR A 72 16.62 7.64 -10.79
CA TYR A 72 15.67 7.87 -9.70
C TYR A 72 14.67 6.72 -9.49
N ILE A 73 14.79 5.61 -10.23
CA ILE A 73 13.84 4.49 -10.14
C ILE A 73 13.72 3.93 -8.71
N ASN A 74 14.84 3.86 -7.99
CA ASN A 74 14.89 3.37 -6.61
C ASN A 74 14.28 4.32 -5.58
N VAL A 75 13.88 5.53 -6.00
CA VAL A 75 13.17 6.50 -5.15
C VAL A 75 11.71 6.57 -5.55
N VAL A 76 11.43 6.72 -6.85
CA VAL A 76 10.07 6.95 -7.37
C VAL A 76 9.22 5.69 -7.32
N ALA A 77 9.76 4.53 -7.73
CA ALA A 77 8.95 3.31 -7.76
C ALA A 77 8.50 2.87 -6.35
N PRO A 78 9.37 2.84 -5.31
CA PRO A 78 8.93 2.56 -3.94
C PRO A 78 7.93 3.58 -3.40
N ALA A 79 8.08 4.87 -3.75
CA ALA A 79 7.14 5.91 -3.34
C ALA A 79 5.74 5.72 -3.95
N LEU A 80 5.65 5.24 -5.19
CA LEU A 80 4.37 4.95 -5.86
C LEU A 80 3.73 3.64 -5.40
N VAL A 81 4.52 2.67 -4.93
CA VAL A 81 4.01 1.42 -4.34
C VAL A 81 3.56 1.62 -2.89
N SER A 82 4.16 2.55 -2.16
CA SER A 82 3.86 2.84 -0.74
C SER A 82 2.36 3.07 -0.44
N PRO A 83 1.56 3.77 -1.26
CA PRO A 83 0.12 3.89 -1.07
C PRO A 83 -0.63 2.55 -1.05
N ILE A 84 -0.20 1.53 -1.80
CA ILE A 84 -0.80 0.19 -1.75
C ILE A 84 -0.62 -0.41 -0.37
N ILE A 85 0.58 -0.27 0.22
CA ILE A 85 0.86 -0.78 1.56
C ILE A 85 0.00 -0.04 2.59
N GLY A 86 -0.11 1.29 2.48
CA GLY A 86 -0.99 2.09 3.33
C GLY A 86 -2.46 1.68 3.21
N PHE A 87 -2.94 1.39 2.00
CA PHE A 87 -4.28 0.85 1.77
C PHE A 87 -4.48 -0.50 2.45
N VAL A 88 -3.61 -1.48 2.21
CA VAL A 88 -3.70 -2.80 2.83
C VAL A 88 -3.70 -2.69 4.35
N ALA A 89 -2.77 -1.92 4.92
CA ALA A 89 -2.70 -1.68 6.35
C ALA A 89 -4.00 -1.05 6.88
N SER A 90 -4.61 -0.14 6.12
CA SER A 90 -5.88 0.46 6.51
C SER A 90 -7.01 -0.57 6.58
N THR A 91 -7.01 -1.60 5.73
CA THR A 91 -8.09 -2.60 5.74
C THR A 91 -8.07 -3.48 6.99
N VAL A 92 -6.93 -3.59 7.69
CA VAL A 92 -6.82 -4.41 8.89
C VAL A 92 -7.84 -3.96 9.94
N PRO A 93 -8.73 -4.86 10.41
CA PRO A 93 -9.70 -4.53 11.45
C PRO A 93 -8.98 -4.27 12.78
N THR A 94 -9.37 -3.20 13.46
CA THR A 94 -8.80 -2.81 14.76
C THR A 94 -9.61 -3.31 15.95
N ARG A 95 -10.79 -3.90 15.69
CA ARG A 95 -11.67 -4.53 16.68
C ARG A 95 -11.91 -5.97 16.27
N GLY A 96 -11.95 -6.88 17.24
CA GLY A 96 -12.19 -8.30 16.98
C GLY A 96 -13.63 -8.51 16.52
N ALA A 97 -13.88 -9.57 15.74
CA ALA A 97 -15.22 -9.95 15.26
C ALA A 97 -16.24 -10.25 16.40
N GLY A 98 -15.83 -10.16 17.67
CA GLY A 98 -16.69 -10.33 18.86
C GLY A 98 -17.15 -9.05 19.55
N ASP A 99 -16.65 -7.86 19.15
CA ASP A 99 -16.94 -6.60 19.86
C ASP A 99 -18.31 -5.98 19.50
N GLU A 100 -19.03 -6.53 18.51
CA GLU A 100 -20.36 -6.01 18.08
C GLU A 100 -21.54 -6.54 18.90
N LYS A 101 -21.33 -7.40 19.91
CA LYS A 101 -22.42 -8.00 20.72
C LYS A 101 -22.77 -7.25 22.02
N GLN A 102 -22.22 -6.07 22.27
CA GLN A 102 -22.58 -5.27 23.45
C GLN A 102 -22.95 -3.84 23.06
N VAL A 103 -24.16 -3.69 22.54
CA VAL A 103 -24.99 -2.47 22.67
C VAL A 103 -26.37 -2.92 23.11
#